data_AF-A0A968VYV8-F1
#
_entry.id   AF-A0A968VYV8-F1
#
_cell.length_a   1.000
_cell.length_b   1.000
_cell.length_c   1.000
_cell.angle_alpha   90.00
_cell.angle_beta   90.00
_cell.angle_gamma   90.00
#
_symmetry.space_group_name_H-M   'P 1'
#
loop_
_entity.id
_entity.type
_entity.pdbx_description
1 polymer ?
#
loop_
_entity_poly.entity_id
_entity_poly.type
_entity_poly.pdbx_seq_one_letter_code
_entity_poly.pdbx_strand_id
1 'polypeptide(L)'
;MATVDTVDVSCYQAADGSLSANVQGGSGSYAYNWSNGGTAASITDIAAGKYSVTISDGSCPEIVFTNLTVTQPNAFVATVDTVDVSCYQAADGSLSANVQGGSAPTPTAGAMEALQHPLQILPRAIIL
;
A
#
# COMPACT_ATOMS: atom_id res chain seq x y z
N MET A 1 18.33 -6.45 -22.64
CA MET A 1 17.19 -5.58 -22.24
C MET A 1 17.23 -5.45 -20.73
N ALA A 2 16.83 -4.31 -20.17
CA ALA A 2 16.71 -4.16 -18.72
C ALA A 2 15.25 -3.88 -18.34
N THR A 3 14.82 -4.36 -17.18
CA THR A 3 13.51 -4.10 -16.58
C THR A 3 13.69 -3.78 -15.11
N VAL A 4 12.67 -3.15 -14.51
CA VAL A 4 12.62 -2.92 -13.08
C VAL A 4 11.31 -3.48 -12.55
N ASP A 5 11.40 -4.36 -11.55
CA ASP A 5 10.25 -4.85 -10.80
C ASP A 5 10.04 -3.98 -9.56
N THR A 6 8.77 -3.74 -9.21
CA THR A 6 8.37 -2.91 -8.08
C THR A 6 7.53 -3.71 -7.11
N VAL A 7 7.82 -3.56 -5.82
CA VAL A 7 6.94 -3.95 -4.71
C VAL A 7 6.55 -2.69 -3.96
N ASP A 8 5.25 -2.38 -3.95
CA ASP A 8 4.67 -1.26 -3.20
C ASP A 8 4.74 -1.49 -1.69
N VAL A 9 4.67 -0.42 -0.90
CA VAL A 9 4.67 -0.56 0.57
C VAL A 9 3.34 -1.14 1.04
N SER A 10 3.36 -1.96 2.09
CA SER A 10 2.17 -2.69 2.54
C SER A 10 1.15 -1.83 3.27
N CYS A 11 1.59 -0.76 3.92
CA CYS A 11 0.76 0.08 4.77
C CYS A 11 1.11 1.57 4.63
N TYR A 12 0.17 2.43 5.00
CA TYR A 12 0.39 3.87 5.04
C TYR A 12 1.63 4.21 5.88
N GLN A 13 2.60 4.88 5.27
CA GLN A 13 3.90 5.25 5.87
C GLN A 13 4.81 4.09 6.29
N ALA A 14 4.54 2.85 5.83
CA ALA A 14 5.52 1.79 5.94
C ALA A 14 6.71 2.03 4.99
N ALA A 15 7.82 1.35 5.27
CA ALA A 15 9.03 1.36 4.45
C ALA A 15 9.46 -0.08 4.18
N ASP A 16 8.56 -0.88 3.61
CA ASP A 16 8.76 -2.30 3.28
C ASP A 16 8.64 -2.56 1.77
N GLY A 17 8.65 -1.50 0.96
CA GLY A 17 8.67 -1.57 -0.50
C GLY A 17 10.06 -1.95 -1.03
N SER A 18 10.11 -2.29 -2.32
CA SER A 18 11.39 -2.57 -3.00
C SER A 18 11.35 -2.27 -4.50
N LEU A 19 12.52 -2.01 -5.06
CA LEU A 19 12.76 -1.93 -6.51
C LEU A 19 13.91 -2.86 -6.87
N SER A 20 13.75 -3.67 -7.92
CA SER A 20 14.76 -4.61 -8.39
C SER A 20 15.03 -4.43 -9.88
N ALA A 21 16.27 -4.08 -10.23
CA ALA A 21 16.69 -3.90 -11.62
C ALA A 21 17.24 -5.21 -12.19
N ASN A 22 16.54 -5.77 -13.18
CA ASN A 22 16.94 -6.98 -13.87
C ASN A 22 17.53 -6.64 -15.24
N VAL A 23 18.80 -7.00 -15.46
CA VAL A 23 19.49 -6.79 -16.73
C VAL A 23 19.70 -8.14 -17.40
N GLN A 24 19.20 -8.27 -18.63
CA GLN A 24 19.35 -9.46 -19.46
C GLN A 24 20.32 -9.19 -20.61
N GLY A 25 21.38 -10.00 -20.70
CA GLY A 25 22.45 -9.89 -21.70
C GLY A 25 23.54 -8.86 -21.33
N GLY A 26 24.67 -8.90 -22.03
CA GLY A 26 25.90 -8.19 -21.66
C GLY A 26 26.90 -9.13 -20.97
N SER A 27 28.17 -8.73 -20.91
CA SER A 27 29.24 -9.51 -20.27
C SER A 27 30.05 -8.57 -19.38
N GLY A 28 29.77 -8.56 -18.09
CA GLY A 28 30.44 -7.67 -17.15
C GLY A 28 29.76 -7.58 -15.79
N SER A 29 30.41 -6.92 -14.85
CA SER A 29 29.79 -6.49 -13.59
C SER A 29 29.03 -5.18 -13.86
N TYR A 30 27.75 -5.14 -13.49
CA TYR A 30 26.94 -3.92 -13.60
C TYR A 30 27.10 -3.07 -12.35
N ALA A 31 27.30 -1.76 -12.56
CA ALA A 31 27.20 -0.75 -11.53
C ALA A 31 25.78 -0.17 -11.54
N TYR A 32 25.15 -0.10 -10.37
CA TYR A 32 23.85 0.51 -10.17
C TYR A 32 24.04 1.80 -9.39
N ASN A 33 23.30 2.84 -9.75
CA ASN A 33 23.25 4.08 -9.00
C ASN A 33 21.79 4.51 -8.85
N TRP A 34 21.22 4.21 -7.69
CA TRP A 34 19.85 4.57 -7.35
C TRP A 34 19.79 6.01 -6.82
N SER A 35 18.64 6.68 -7.01
CA SER A 35 18.42 8.03 -6.51
C SER A 35 18.50 8.16 -4.98
N ASN A 36 18.35 7.06 -4.25
CA ASN A 36 18.53 7.00 -2.79
C ASN A 36 19.99 6.72 -2.37
N GLY A 37 20.93 6.64 -3.32
CA GLY A 37 22.34 6.32 -3.07
C GLY A 37 22.65 4.82 -3.01
N GLY A 38 21.67 3.94 -3.25
CA GLY A 38 21.91 2.50 -3.34
C GLY A 38 22.77 2.13 -4.54
N THR A 39 23.56 1.06 -4.39
CA THR A 39 24.46 0.54 -5.45
C THR A 39 24.27 -0.94 -5.78
N ALA A 40 23.38 -1.62 -5.04
CA ALA A 40 23.00 -2.99 -5.33
C ALA A 40 21.99 -3.06 -6.49
N ALA A 41 21.82 -4.25 -7.07
CA ALA A 41 20.80 -4.49 -8.11
C ALA A 41 19.37 -4.25 -7.62
N SER A 42 19.15 -4.35 -6.31
CA SER A 42 17.87 -4.10 -5.66
C SER A 42 18.04 -3.16 -4.48
N ILE A 43 17.02 -2.32 -4.24
CA ILE A 43 16.86 -1.53 -3.02
C ILE A 43 15.60 -1.99 -2.29
N THR A 44 15.74 -2.29 -1.00
CA THR A 44 14.67 -2.75 -0.12
C THR A 44 14.47 -1.75 1.01
N ASP A 45 13.42 -1.96 1.81
CA ASP A 45 13.11 -1.16 2.99
C ASP A 45 12.91 0.33 2.65
N ILE A 46 12.33 0.59 1.47
CA ILE A 46 12.09 1.92 0.95
C ILE A 46 10.64 2.35 1.15
N ALA A 47 10.45 3.62 1.46
CA ALA A 47 9.13 4.23 1.56
C ALA A 47 8.54 4.53 0.17
N ALA A 48 7.21 4.75 0.12
CA ALA A 48 6.57 5.22 -1.08
C ALA A 48 7.18 6.55 -1.57
N GLY A 49 7.34 6.66 -2.88
CA GLY A 49 8.07 7.76 -3.49
C GLY A 49 8.43 7.50 -4.94
N LYS A 50 9.14 8.46 -5.53
CA LYS A 50 9.70 8.35 -6.88
C LYS A 50 11.19 8.08 -6.81
N TYR A 51 11.64 7.12 -7.60
CA TYR A 51 13.01 6.68 -7.69
C TYR A 51 13.49 6.69 -9.14
N SER A 52 14.80 6.69 -9.30
CA SER A 52 15.48 6.45 -10.57
C SER A 52 16.69 5.56 -10.35
N VAL A 53 17.09 4.84 -11.39
CA VAL A 53 18.33 4.08 -11.40
C VAL A 53 19.07 4.28 -12.71
N THR A 54 20.37 4.51 -12.60
CA THR A 54 21.31 4.46 -13.71
C THR A 54 22.11 3.17 -13.59
N ILE A 55 22.20 2.42 -14.68
CA ILE A 55 22.90 1.15 -14.77
C ILE A 55 23.99 1.26 -15.83
N SER A 56 25.22 0.90 -15.47
CA SER A 56 26.39 0.97 -16.36
C SER A 56 27.20 -0.32 -16.28
N ASP A 57 27.71 -0.79 -17.42
CA ASP A 57 28.68 -1.89 -17.51
C ASP A 57 30.10 -1.37 -17.86
N GLY A 58 30.30 -0.04 -17.85
CA GLY A 58 31.55 0.63 -18.19
C GLY A 58 31.98 0.54 -19.66
N SER A 59 31.22 -0.17 -20.49
CA SER A 59 31.59 -0.52 -21.87
C SER A 59 30.55 0.01 -22.87
N CYS A 60 29.29 0.06 -22.43
CA CYS A 60 28.13 0.49 -23.18
C CYS A 60 27.57 1.80 -22.59
N PRO A 61 26.72 2.51 -23.36
CA PRO A 61 25.93 3.60 -22.82
C PRO A 61 25.08 3.15 -21.63
N GLU A 62 24.94 4.04 -20.65
CA GLU A 62 24.18 3.76 -19.45
C GLU A 62 22.69 3.58 -19.78
N ILE A 63 22.04 2.66 -19.06
CA ILE A 63 20.59 2.50 -19.08
C ILE A 63 20.02 3.29 -17.91
N VAL A 64 19.06 4.17 -18.17
CA VAL A 64 18.45 5.01 -17.14
C VAL A 64 16.95 4.73 -17.06
N PHE A 65 16.48 4.38 -15.87
CA PHE A 65 15.05 4.35 -15.54
C PHE A 65 14.72 5.57 -14.69
N THR A 66 13.69 6.31 -15.11
CA THR A 66 13.20 7.49 -14.38
C THR A 66 11.74 7.30 -13.98
N ASN A 67 11.29 8.02 -12.96
CA ASN A 67 9.91 8.01 -12.47
C ASN A 67 9.39 6.62 -12.03
N LEU A 68 10.29 5.77 -11.53
CA LEU A 68 9.90 4.51 -10.89
C LEU A 68 9.12 4.87 -9.62
N THR A 69 7.86 4.47 -9.55
CA THR A 69 6.97 4.89 -8.46
C THR A 69 6.70 3.71 -7.56
N VAL A 70 6.99 3.88 -6.26
CA VAL A 70 6.54 3.02 -5.18
C VAL A 70 5.35 3.72 -4.53
N THR A 71 4.20 3.07 -4.51
CA THR A 71 2.96 3.61 -3.96
C THR A 71 2.68 3.05 -2.57
N GLN A 72 1.74 3.69 -1.86
CA GLN A 72 1.25 3.24 -0.56
C GLN A 72 -0.27 3.29 -0.48
N PRO A 73 -0.90 2.48 0.38
CA PRO A 73 -2.32 2.60 0.70
C PRO A 73 -2.67 3.95 1.32
N ASN A 74 -3.95 4.32 1.26
CA ASN A 74 -4.48 5.47 1.99
C ASN A 74 -4.42 5.22 3.51
N ALA A 75 -4.28 6.29 4.28
CA ALA A 75 -4.33 6.23 5.74
C ALA A 75 -5.65 5.59 6.20
N PHE A 76 -5.58 4.73 7.21
CA PHE A 76 -6.76 4.20 7.88
C PHE A 76 -7.41 5.31 8.72
N VAL A 77 -8.69 5.57 8.46
CA VAL A 77 -9.48 6.55 9.20
C VAL A 77 -10.78 5.89 9.64
N ALA A 78 -11.06 5.92 10.94
CA ALA A 78 -12.33 5.48 11.51
C ALA A 78 -12.98 6.65 12.25
N THR A 79 -14.20 6.98 11.87
CA THR A 79 -15.03 7.98 12.54
C THR A 79 -16.28 7.31 13.11
N VAL A 80 -16.79 7.86 14.20
CA VAL A 80 -18.04 7.41 14.82
C VAL A 80 -19.01 8.59 14.84
N ASP A 81 -20.16 8.39 14.21
CA ASP A 81 -21.29 9.30 14.28
C ASP A 81 -22.26 8.83 15.36
N THR A 82 -22.72 9.77 16.18
CA THR A 82 -23.60 9.47 17.31
C THR A 82 -24.89 10.27 17.19
N VAL A 83 -26.02 9.58 17.38
CA VAL A 83 -27.33 10.20 17.59
C VAL A 83 -27.71 9.96 19.03
N ASP A 84 -27.85 11.03 19.80
CA ASP A 84 -28.29 10.95 21.19
C ASP A 84 -29.74 10.51 21.29
N VAL A 85 -30.06 9.83 22.39
CA VAL A 85 -31.43 9.48 22.75
C VAL A 85 -32.24 10.75 23.00
N SER A 86 -33.46 10.85 22.45
CA SER A 86 -34.25 12.09 22.56
C SER A 86 -34.75 12.38 23.97
N CYS A 87 -34.87 11.35 24.82
CA CYS A 87 -35.35 11.46 26.19
C CYS A 87 -34.87 10.28 27.06
N TYR A 88 -34.96 10.43 28.39
CA TYR A 88 -34.72 9.33 29.32
C TYR A 88 -35.62 8.14 28.99
N GLN A 89 -35.01 6.97 28.75
CA GLN A 89 -35.64 5.70 28.35
C GLN A 89 -36.20 5.62 26.92
N ALA A 90 -35.97 6.61 26.06
CA ALA A 90 -36.22 6.39 24.63
C ALA A 90 -35.16 5.42 24.03
N ALA A 91 -35.50 4.80 22.90
CA ALA A 91 -34.65 3.82 22.21
C ALA A 91 -34.34 4.27 20.76
N ASP A 92 -34.19 5.58 20.56
CA ASP A 92 -33.98 6.23 19.27
C ASP A 92 -32.55 6.74 19.04
N GLY A 93 -31.68 6.61 20.05
CA GLY A 93 -30.25 6.87 19.89
C GLY A 93 -29.57 5.82 18.99
N SER A 94 -28.51 6.20 18.29
CA SER A 94 -27.75 5.30 17.43
C SER A 94 -26.26 5.65 17.38
N LEU A 95 -25.44 4.67 17.03
CA LEU A 95 -24.01 4.83 16.78
C LEU A 95 -23.72 4.25 15.39
N SER A 96 -23.06 5.01 14.54
CA SER A 96 -22.65 4.56 13.21
C SER A 96 -21.14 4.70 13.08
N ALA A 97 -20.45 3.64 12.68
CA ALA A 97 -19.02 3.67 12.40
C ALA A 97 -18.79 3.82 10.90
N ASN A 98 -17.98 4.81 10.51
CA ASN A 98 -17.56 5.02 9.13
C ASN A 98 -16.04 4.80 9.04
N VAL A 99 -15.63 3.81 8.23
CA VAL A 99 -14.24 3.39 8.07
C VAL A 99 -13.81 3.65 6.62
N GLN A 100 -12.66 4.28 6.44
CA GLN A 100 -12.08 4.59 5.13
C GLN A 100 -10.57 4.29 5.12
N GLY A 101 -10.05 3.93 3.93
CA GLY A 101 -8.63 3.63 3.72
C GLY A 101 -8.17 2.32 4.37
N GLY A 102 -6.86 2.23 4.63
CA GLY A 102 -6.21 0.99 5.09
C GLY A 102 -5.96 0.00 3.95
N SER A 103 -5.06 -0.94 4.20
CA SER A 103 -4.78 -2.08 3.33
C SER A 103 -5.56 -3.29 3.83
N ALA A 104 -6.42 -3.86 2.98
CA ALA A 104 -6.99 -5.17 3.27
C ALA A 104 -5.85 -6.21 3.33
N PRO A 105 -5.88 -7.17 4.26
CA PRO A 105 -4.94 -8.28 4.21
C PRO A 105 -5.10 -8.97 2.86
N THR A 106 -3.99 -9.22 2.17
CA THR A 106 -4.03 -9.97 0.90
C THR A 106 -4.68 -11.32 1.19
N PRO A 107 -5.79 -11.67 0.53
CA PRO A 107 -6.40 -12.96 0.77
C PRO A 107 -5.43 -14.02 0.26
N THR A 108 -4.75 -14.73 1.17
CA THR A 108 -4.25 -16.06 0.85
C THR A 108 -5.42 -16.83 0.28
N ALA A 109 -5.30 -17.30 -0.97
CA ALA A 109 -6.37 -17.91 -1.77
C ALA A 109 -7.30 -18.77 -0.89
N GLY A 110 -8.49 -18.26 -0.58
CA GLY A 110 -9.42 -18.93 0.34
C GLY A 110 -10.47 -18.05 1.02
N ALA A 111 -10.27 -16.73 1.13
CA ALA A 111 -11.25 -15.84 1.77
C ALA A 111 -11.69 -14.73 0.81
N MET A 112 -12.64 -15.06 -0.06
CA MET A 112 -13.36 -14.09 -0.89
C MET A 112 -14.66 -13.76 -0.21
N GLU A 113 -14.65 -12.76 0.68
CA GLU A 113 -15.85 -12.06 1.14
C GLU A 113 -15.45 -10.65 1.60
N ALA A 114 -15.34 -9.74 0.62
CA ALA A 114 -15.46 -8.31 0.89
C ALA A 114 -16.94 -8.03 1.20
N LEU A 115 -17.31 -8.31 2.44
CA LEU A 115 -18.55 -7.82 3.01
C LEU A 115 -18.37 -6.35 3.35
N GLN A 116 -18.62 -5.48 2.38
CA GLN A 116 -18.95 -4.10 2.67
C GLN A 116 -20.36 -4.11 3.29
N HIS A 117 -20.43 -4.45 4.58
CA HIS A 117 -21.65 -4.32 5.37
C HIS A 117 -21.75 -2.86 5.83
N PRO A 118 -22.72 -2.06 5.35
CA PRO A 118 -23.28 -1.06 6.23
C PRO A 118 -23.91 -1.85 7.39
N LEU A 119 -23.33 -1.73 8.59
CA LEU A 119 -23.93 -2.24 9.83
C LEU A 119 -25.26 -1.50 10.02
N GLN A 120 -26.33 -2.00 9.38
CA GLN A 120 -27.70 -1.67 9.71
C GLN A 120 -27.95 -2.30 11.08
N ILE A 121 -27.84 -1.48 12.12
CA ILE A 121 -28.32 -1.82 13.46
C ILE A 121 -29.83 -1.95 13.33
N LEU A 122 -30.32 -3.18 13.11
CA LEU A 122 -31.73 -3.51 13.32
C LEU A 122 -32.06 -3.19 14.78
N PRO A 123 -33.06 -2.33 15.06
CA PRO A 123 -33.48 -2.10 16.43
C PRO A 123 -33.96 -3.43 16.99
N ARG A 124 -33.37 -3.82 18.12
CA ARG A 124 -33.75 -5.02 18.87
C ARG A 124 -35.25 -5.04 19.07
N ALA A 125 -35.93 -6.03 18.49
CA ALA A 125 -37.24 -6.44 18.95
C ALA A 125 -37.09 -6.89 20.42
N ILE A 126 -37.59 -6.08 21.35
CA ILE A 126 -37.84 -6.52 22.72
C ILE A 126 -39.13 -7.34 22.67
N ILE A 127 -38.98 -8.62 23.00
CA ILE A 127 -40.08 -9.52 23.36
C ILE A 127 -40.58 -9.08 24.74
N LEU A 128 -41.82 -8.62 24.82
CA LEU A 128 -42.72 -8.79 25.97
C LEU A 128 -44.10 -9.17 25.43
#